data_AF-A0A2V5Q844-F1
#
_entry.id   AF-A0A2V5Q844-F1
#
_cell.length_a   1.000
_cell.length_b   1.000
_cell.length_c   1.000
_cell.angle_alpha   90.00
_cell.angle_beta   90.00
_cell.angle_gamma   90.00
#
_symmetry.space_group_name_H-M   'P 1'
#
loop_
_entity.id
_entity.type
_entity.pdbx_description
1 polymer ?
#
loop_
_entity_poly.entity_id
_entity_poly.type
_entity_poly.pdbx_seq_one_letter_code
_entity_poly.pdbx_strand_id
1 'polypeptide(L)'
;MTVAHDSSLNVRWLGRMQFAYALALQEEIVAKKCNERVREDQLLLLEHEPVYTIGRTPDQSSLLGSAHLPHPLYAINRGGQA
;
A
#
# COMPACT_ATOMS: atom_id res chain seq x y z
N MET A 1 -22.49 20.41 -18.76
CA MET A 1 -21.03 20.68 -18.82
C MET A 1 -20.32 19.41 -18.40
N THR A 2 -19.74 18.68 -19.34
CA THR A 2 -19.03 17.42 -19.07
C THR A 2 -17.61 17.79 -18.62
N VAL A 3 -17.29 17.58 -17.35
CA VAL A 3 -15.91 17.72 -16.87
C VAL A 3 -15.19 16.46 -17.30
N ALA A 4 -14.54 16.49 -18.47
CA ALA A 4 -13.56 15.47 -18.82
C ALA A 4 -12.42 15.58 -17.79
N HIS A 5 -12.38 14.64 -16.84
CA HIS A 5 -11.21 14.46 -15.99
C HIS A 5 -10.16 13.74 -16.83
N ASP A 6 -9.33 14.52 -17.53
CA ASP A 6 -8.05 14.04 -18.03
C ASP A 6 -7.10 13.91 -16.82
N SER A 7 -7.32 12.87 -16.01
CA SER A 7 -6.40 12.55 -14.93
C SER A 7 -5.18 11.89 -15.54
N SER A 8 -4.08 12.63 -15.67
CA SER A 8 -2.80 12.04 -16.06
C SER A 8 -2.41 10.97 -15.04
N LEU A 9 -2.05 9.78 -15.53
CA LEU A 9 -1.57 8.68 -14.71
C LEU A 9 -0.05 8.64 -14.74
N ASN A 10 0.58 8.94 -13.61
CA ASN A 10 2.01 8.79 -13.43
C ASN A 10 2.34 7.36 -12.99
N VAL A 11 3.05 6.61 -13.84
CA VAL A 11 3.43 5.22 -13.57
C VAL A 11 4.89 5.18 -13.16
N ARG A 12 5.20 4.57 -12.00
CA ARG A 12 6.55 4.48 -11.44
C ARG A 12 6.93 3.03 -11.15
N TRP A 13 8.01 2.57 -11.79
CA TRP A 13 8.67 1.32 -11.43
C TRP A 13 9.71 1.59 -10.34
N LEU A 14 9.51 1.06 -9.14
CA LEU A 14 10.38 1.29 -7.97
C LEU A 14 11.35 0.14 -7.70
N GLY A 15 11.22 -0.98 -8.44
CA GLY A 15 12.01 -2.18 -8.22
C GLY A 15 11.64 -2.90 -6.93
N ARG A 16 12.61 -3.54 -6.27
CA ARG A 16 12.42 -4.29 -5.03
C ARG A 16 12.72 -3.43 -3.81
N MET A 17 11.84 -3.41 -2.82
CA MET A 17 12.02 -2.62 -1.60
C MET A 17 11.31 -3.20 -0.36
N GLN A 18 11.72 -2.75 0.82
CA GLN A 18 11.04 -3.14 2.06
C GLN A 18 9.62 -2.57 2.11
N PHE A 19 8.69 -3.36 2.66
CA PHE A 19 7.28 -3.01 2.77
C PHE A 19 7.05 -1.68 3.51
N ALA A 20 7.75 -1.44 4.63
CA ALA A 20 7.57 -0.24 5.44
C ALA A 20 7.86 1.06 4.65
N TYR A 21 8.91 1.08 3.82
CA TYR A 21 9.23 2.24 3.00
C TYR A 21 8.18 2.48 1.92
N ALA A 22 7.64 1.42 1.33
CA ALA A 22 6.57 1.55 0.34
C ALA A 22 5.26 2.02 0.97
N LEU A 23 4.93 1.56 2.18
CA LEU A 23 3.75 2.01 2.92
C LEU A 23 3.86 3.50 3.26
N ALA A 24 5.00 3.94 3.78
CA ALA A 24 5.24 5.36 4.08
C ALA A 24 5.12 6.23 2.82
N LEU A 25 5.65 5.78 1.68
CA LEU A 25 5.50 6.48 0.40
C LEU A 25 4.04 6.57 -0.05
N GLN A 26 3.26 5.50 0.12
CA GLN A 26 1.83 5.50 -0.20
C GLN A 26 1.07 6.51 0.67
N GLU A 27 1.33 6.54 1.98
CA GLU A 27 0.72 7.48 2.93
C GLU A 27 1.07 8.94 2.59
N GLU A 28 2.33 9.21 2.22
CA GLU A 28 2.77 10.53 1.77
C GLU A 28 2.03 10.98 0.50
N ILE A 29 1.91 10.09 -0.49
CA ILE A 29 1.19 10.38 -1.75
C ILE A 29 -0.28 10.68 -1.49
N VAL A 30 -0.93 9.87 -0.64
CA VAL A 30 -2.34 10.09 -0.27
C VAL A 30 -2.52 11.43 0.46
N ALA A 31 -1.64 11.73 1.42
CA ALA A 31 -1.68 13.00 2.15
C ALA A 31 -1.53 14.20 1.20
N LYS A 32 -0.57 14.17 0.27
CA LYS A 32 -0.38 15.21 -0.75
C LYS A 32 -1.61 15.33 -1.66
N LYS A 33 -2.18 14.22 -2.09
CA LYS A 33 -3.38 14.24 -2.95
C LYS A 33 -4.58 14.87 -2.25
N CYS A 34 -4.79 14.56 -0.97
CA CYS A 34 -5.86 15.15 -0.16
C CYS A 34 -5.64 16.66 0.10
N ASN A 35 -4.42 17.07 0.42
CA ASN A 35 -4.13 18.43 0.89
C ASN A 35 -3.81 19.42 -0.25
N GLU A 36 -3.12 18.97 -1.29
CA GLU A 36 -2.54 19.84 -2.34
C GLU A 36 -3.34 19.78 -3.66
N ARG A 37 -4.44 19.00 -3.70
CA ARG A 37 -5.26 18.75 -4.90
C ARG A 37 -4.42 18.33 -6.12
N VAL A 38 -3.36 17.54 -5.88
CA VAL A 38 -2.60 16.92 -6.96
C VAL A 38 -3.56 16.16 -7.87
N ARG A 39 -3.61 16.57 -9.14
CA ARG A 39 -4.58 16.04 -10.12
C ARG A 39 -4.13 14.71 -10.72
N GLU A 40 -2.84 14.43 -10.68
CA GLU A 40 -2.27 13.23 -11.29
C GLU A 40 -2.48 12.02 -10.38
N ASP A 41 -3.02 10.96 -10.95
CA ASP A 41 -3.06 9.65 -10.29
C ASP A 41 -1.66 9.01 -10.33
N GLN A 42 -1.35 8.19 -9.34
CA GLN A 42 -0.05 7.52 -9.24
C GLN A 42 -0.25 6.00 -9.23
N LEU A 43 0.43 5.29 -10.11
CA LEU A 43 0.53 3.83 -10.12
C LEU A 43 1.96 3.43 -9.77
N LEU A 44 2.14 2.81 -8.60
CA LEU A 44 3.43 2.29 -8.15
C LEU A 44 3.51 0.80 -8.48
N LEU A 45 4.59 0.41 -9.16
CA LEU A 45 4.90 -0.97 -9.52
C LEU A 45 6.21 -1.35 -8.83
N LEU A 46 6.17 -2.41 -8.03
CA LEU A 46 7.30 -2.81 -7.19
C LEU A 46 7.17 -4.26 -6.73
N GLU A 47 8.27 -4.79 -6.22
CA GLU A 47 8.34 -6.05 -5.49
C GLU A 47 8.73 -5.78 -4.03
N HIS A 48 8.32 -6.65 -3.12
CA HIS A 48 8.74 -6.58 -1.73
C HIS A 48 9.81 -7.60 -1.39
N GLU A 49 10.68 -7.24 -0.45
CA GLU A 49 11.35 -8.27 0.35
C GLU A 49 10.31 -9.12 1.08
N PRO A 50 10.62 -10.40 1.43
CA PRO A 50 9.68 -11.29 2.10
C PRO A 50 9.00 -10.61 3.30
N VAL A 51 7.66 -10.60 3.27
CA VAL A 51 6.85 -9.87 4.24
C VAL A 51 5.48 -10.53 4.38
N TYR A 52 4.96 -10.56 5.60
CA TYR A 52 3.56 -10.89 5.87
C TYR A 52 2.76 -9.62 6.11
N THR A 53 1.53 -9.56 5.58
CA THR A 53 0.61 -8.45 5.85
C THR A 53 -0.75 -8.97 6.25
N ILE A 54 -1.33 -8.40 7.29
CA ILE A 54 -2.70 -8.69 7.70
C ILE A 54 -3.58 -7.45 7.57
N GLY A 55 -4.75 -7.65 6.97
CA GLY A 55 -5.77 -6.61 6.85
C GLY A 55 -6.45 -6.31 8.18
N ARG A 56 -7.45 -5.42 8.13
CA ARG A 56 -8.15 -4.91 9.31
C ARG A 56 -9.07 -5.94 10.00
N THR A 57 -9.35 -7.09 9.38
CA THR A 57 -10.38 -8.02 9.86
C THR A 57 -10.02 -8.57 11.25
N PRO A 58 -10.94 -8.59 12.23
CA PRO A 58 -10.66 -9.06 13.60
C PRO A 58 -10.29 -10.55 13.67
N ASP A 59 -10.71 -11.31 12.66
CA ASP A 59 -10.39 -12.72 12.52
C ASP A 59 -8.96 -12.90 12.01
N GLN A 60 -8.04 -13.11 12.95
CA GLN A 60 -6.64 -13.45 12.69
C GLN A 60 -6.41 -14.97 12.70
N SER A 61 -7.46 -15.79 12.54
CA SER A 61 -7.32 -17.24 12.51
C SER A 61 -6.43 -17.75 11.37
N SER A 62 -6.18 -16.95 10.33
CA SER A 62 -5.20 -17.29 9.28
C SER A 62 -3.74 -17.12 9.72
N LEU A 63 -3.48 -16.44 10.84
CA LEU A 63 -2.16 -16.28 11.45
C LEU A 63 -1.85 -17.38 12.48
N LEU A 64 -2.14 -18.65 12.17
CA LEU A 64 -1.70 -19.78 13.00
C LEU A 64 -0.17 -19.77 13.09
N GLY A 65 0.38 -19.39 14.25
CA GLY A 65 1.83 -19.36 14.49
C GLY A 65 2.52 -18.02 14.25
N SER A 66 1.81 -16.89 14.29
CA SER A 66 2.40 -15.53 14.14
C SER A 66 3.57 -15.21 15.07
N ALA A 67 3.69 -15.92 16.19
CA ALA A 67 4.81 -15.80 17.12
C ALA A 67 6.18 -16.24 16.54
N HIS A 68 6.21 -16.98 15.42
CA HIS A 68 7.43 -17.56 14.85
C HIS A 68 7.59 -17.33 13.33
N LEU A 69 7.06 -16.23 12.81
CA LEU A 69 7.25 -15.93 11.38
C LEU A 69 8.73 -15.59 11.09
N PRO A 70 9.32 -16.13 10.00
CA PRO A 70 10.73 -15.88 9.65
C PRO A 70 10.96 -14.47 9.07
N HIS A 71 9.89 -13.72 8.81
CA HIS A 71 9.91 -12.40 8.19
C HIS A 71 8.93 -11.44 8.88
N PRO A 72 9.10 -10.12 8.72
CA PRO A 72 8.25 -9.13 9.38
C PRO A 72 6.76 -9.28 9.03
N LEU A 73 5.90 -9.05 10.04
CA LEU A 73 4.45 -8.99 9.90
C LEU A 73 3.96 -7.56 10.14
N TYR A 74 3.17 -7.02 9.21
CA TYR A 74 2.55 -5.70 9.33
C TYR A 74 1.02 -5.82 9.37
N ALA A 75 0.41 -5.26 10.41
CA ALA A 75 -1.03 -5.00 10.44
C ALA A 75 -1.31 -3.68 9.69
N ILE A 76 -2.13 -3.74 8.65
CA ILE A 76 -2.35 -2.61 7.74
C ILE A 76 -3.83 -2.39 7.46
N ASN A 77 -4.14 -1.19 6.97
CA ASN A 77 -5.51 -0.74 6.73
C ASN A 77 -6.13 -1.24 5.41
N ARG A 78 -5.63 -2.36 4.85
CA ARG A 78 -6.21 -2.95 3.63
C ARG A 78 -7.46 -3.78 3.95
N GLY A 79 -8.38 -3.85 2.99
CA GLY A 79 -9.45 -4.85 3.00
C GLY A 79 -8.93 -6.26 2.71
N GLY A 80 -9.74 -7.28 3.04
CA GLY A 80 -9.41 -8.69 2.86
C GLY A 80 -8.69 -9.33 4.05
N GLN A 81 -8.73 -10.66 4.14
CA GLN A 81 -8.01 -11.45 5.16
C GLN A 81 -6.53 -11.63 4.76
N ALA A 82 -5.70 -12.09 5.71
CA ALA A 82 -4.36 -12.61 5.44
C ALA A 82 -4.45 -14.04 4.90
#